data_AF-A0A950HNE2-F1
#
_entry.id   AF-A0A950HNE2-F1
#
_cell.length_a   1.000
_cell.length_b   1.000
_cell.length_c   1.000
_cell.angle_alpha   90.00
_cell.angle_beta   90.00
_cell.angle_gamma   90.00
#
_symmetry.space_group_name_H-M   'P 1'
#
loop_
_entity.id
_entity.type
_entity.pdbx_description
1 polymer ?
#
loop_
_entity_poly.entity_id
_entity_poly.type
_entity_poly.pdbx_seq_one_letter_code
_entity_poly.pdbx_strand_id
1 'polypeptide(L)'
;MTEKEGGRESLAGGLPAAGFPGPHFPTVYADGVTSVSPGAQVVKIYLSRLDSNFVVTSGSTTQPFLQLIMPTSGYLQMAMFFNKVIEGLLANKFISQEQYDEAKKNAGISNP
;
A
#
# COMPACT_ATOMS: atom_id res chain seq x y z
N MET A 1 -24.51 27.04 4.72
CA MET A 1 -23.93 25.86 5.38
C MET A 1 -23.47 24.96 4.25
N THR A 2 -22.19 25.00 3.91
CA THR A 2 -21.66 24.32 2.73
C THR A 2 -20.96 23.06 3.21
N GLU A 3 -21.52 21.92 2.82
CA GLU A 3 -21.01 20.58 3.10
C GLU A 3 -19.58 20.45 2.55
N LYS A 4 -18.63 20.08 3.41
CA LYS A 4 -17.30 19.66 2.97
C LYS A 4 -17.40 18.20 2.54
N GLU A 5 -17.59 17.98 1.25
CA GLU A 5 -17.42 16.66 0.64
C GLU A 5 -16.01 16.15 0.91
N GLY A 6 -15.93 14.99 1.57
CA GLY A 6 -14.69 14.31 1.87
C GLY A 6 -13.97 13.94 0.57
N GLY A 7 -12.79 14.53 0.39
CA GLY A 7 -11.88 14.24 -0.71
C GLY A 7 -11.53 12.75 -0.73
N ARG A 8 -12.15 12.01 -1.63
CA ARG A 8 -11.64 10.72 -2.11
C ARG A 8 -10.52 11.02 -3.09
N GLU A 9 -9.33 11.31 -2.57
CA GLU A 9 -8.14 11.36 -3.41
C GLU A 9 -7.79 9.96 -3.89
N SER A 10 -7.82 9.83 -5.21
CA SER A 10 -7.47 8.68 -6.04
C SER A 10 -6.22 7.95 -5.54
N LEU A 11 -6.36 6.66 -5.23
CA LEU A 11 -5.23 5.74 -5.01
C LEU A 11 -4.50 5.36 -6.33
N ALA A 12 -4.84 6.00 -7.45
CA ALA A 12 -4.10 5.88 -8.70
C ALA A 12 -3.23 7.14 -8.90
N GLY A 13 -1.93 6.99 -8.60
CA GLY A 13 -0.86 7.81 -9.18
C GLY A 13 -0.62 9.23 -8.63
N GLY A 14 -1.31 9.65 -7.56
CA GLY A 14 -1.03 10.92 -6.89
C GLY A 14 -0.05 10.74 -5.73
N LEU A 15 1.01 11.56 -5.69
CA LEU A 15 1.72 11.77 -4.43
C LEU A 15 0.69 12.21 -3.37
N PRO A 16 0.73 11.68 -2.14
CA PRO A 16 -0.21 12.09 -1.11
C PRO A 16 -0.18 13.61 -0.91
N ALA A 17 -1.34 14.20 -0.61
CA ALA A 17 -1.47 15.64 -0.37
C ALA A 17 -0.39 16.17 0.58
N ALA A 18 0.04 17.42 0.37
CA ALA A 18 1.03 18.07 1.22
C ALA A 18 0.59 18.05 2.70
N GLY A 19 1.37 17.38 3.55
CA GLY A 19 1.03 17.18 4.97
C GLY A 19 0.35 15.86 5.30
N PHE A 20 0.17 14.96 4.32
CA PHE A 20 -0.21 13.57 4.56
C PHE A 20 1.04 12.64 4.57
N PRO A 21 1.16 11.76 5.57
CA PRO A 21 0.26 11.59 6.69
C PRO A 21 0.51 12.68 7.76
N GLY A 22 -0.51 12.95 8.57
CA GLY A 22 -0.41 13.99 9.61
C GLY A 22 0.64 13.68 10.68
N PRO A 23 1.05 14.70 11.46
CA PRO A 23 1.88 14.47 12.65
C PRO A 23 1.13 13.49 13.57
N HIS A 24 1.82 12.47 14.09
CA HIS A 24 1.27 11.34 14.88
C HIS A 24 0.60 10.20 14.12
N PHE A 25 0.64 10.18 12.78
CA PHE A 25 0.24 8.98 12.07
C PHE A 25 1.15 7.80 12.48
N PRO A 26 0.60 6.60 12.71
CA PRO A 26 1.42 5.44 13.03
C PRO A 26 2.43 5.17 11.90
N THR A 27 3.72 5.24 12.24
CA THR A 27 4.80 5.06 11.27
C THR A 27 5.82 4.06 11.81
N VAL A 28 6.06 3.00 11.03
CA VAL A 28 7.11 2.02 11.27
C VAL A 28 8.30 2.33 10.37
N TYR A 29 9.47 2.49 11.00
CA TYR A 29 10.75 2.67 10.32
C TYR A 29 11.45 1.31 10.25
N ALA A 30 11.47 0.71 9.06
CA ALA A 30 12.22 -0.51 8.82
C ALA A 30 13.69 -0.18 8.52
N ASP A 31 14.59 -1.07 8.94
CA ASP A 31 16.01 -1.06 8.60
C ASP A 31 16.77 0.22 9.00
N GLY A 32 16.38 0.84 10.11
CA GLY A 32 17.10 1.96 10.72
C GLY A 32 17.01 3.30 9.96
N VAL A 33 16.10 3.41 8.98
CA VAL A 33 15.97 4.64 8.19
C VAL A 33 15.14 5.68 8.93
N THR A 34 15.75 6.81 9.29
CA THR A 34 15.03 8.01 9.72
C THR A 34 14.37 8.70 8.53
N SER A 35 13.06 8.98 8.57
CA SER A 35 12.37 9.75 7.51
C SER A 35 12.78 11.21 7.58
N VAL A 36 13.93 11.56 7.00
CA VAL A 36 14.40 12.96 7.01
C VAL A 36 13.88 13.75 5.80
N SER A 37 13.48 13.11 4.70
CA SER A 37 12.85 13.77 3.55
C SER A 37 12.34 12.74 2.53
N PRO A 38 11.28 13.02 1.73
CA PRO A 38 11.01 12.25 0.51
C PRO A 38 12.22 12.32 -0.44
N GLY A 39 13.04 11.27 -0.44
CA GLY A 39 14.13 11.07 -1.39
C GLY A 39 13.99 9.72 -2.08
N ALA A 40 14.56 9.59 -3.29
CA ALA A 40 14.50 8.36 -4.10
C ALA A 40 15.09 7.10 -3.42
N GLN A 41 15.74 7.27 -2.27
CA GLN A 41 16.34 6.21 -1.48
C GLN A 41 15.36 5.57 -0.47
N VAL A 42 14.15 6.11 -0.35
CA VAL A 42 13.15 5.68 0.64
C VAL A 42 11.83 5.38 -0.04
N VAL A 43 11.26 4.22 0.27
CA VAL A 43 9.93 3.79 -0.15
C VAL A 43 8.96 3.97 1.02
N LYS A 44 7.81 4.59 0.74
CA LYS A 44 6.72 4.81 1.71
C LYS A 44 5.51 4.01 1.27
N ILE A 45 5.09 3.07 2.10
CA ILE A 45 3.90 2.24 1.86
C ILE A 45 2.84 2.63 2.89
N TYR A 46 1.62 2.88 2.45
CA TYR A 46 0.48 3.09 3.33
C TYR A 46 -0.35 1.82 3.38
N LEU A 47 -0.49 1.24 4.57
CA LEU A 47 -1.41 0.16 4.80
C LEU A 47 -2.77 0.75 5.15
N SER A 48 -3.78 0.25 4.45
CA SER A 48 -5.17 0.66 4.65
C SER A 48 -6.00 -0.48 5.19
N ARG A 49 -6.95 -0.15 6.05
CA ARG A 49 -7.93 -1.07 6.61
C ARG A 49 -9.30 -0.71 6.05
N LEU A 50 -10.10 -1.74 5.80
CA LEU A 50 -11.53 -1.59 5.56
C LEU A 50 -12.21 -1.51 6.92
N ASP A 51 -12.66 -0.32 7.29
CA ASP A 51 -13.44 -0.13 8.51
C ASP A 51 -14.93 -0.19 8.21
N SER A 52 -15.65 -0.97 9.01
CA SER A 52 -17.11 -0.93 9.07
C SER A 52 -17.51 0.36 9.77
N ASN A 53 -18.36 1.17 9.13
CA ASN A 53 -18.92 2.31 9.82
C ASN A 53 -19.86 1.81 10.93
N PHE A 54 -19.68 2.29 12.17
CA PHE A 54 -20.59 2.01 13.27
C PHE A 54 -22.01 2.53 13.02
N VAL A 55 -22.15 3.48 12.07
CA VAL A 55 -23.43 3.93 11.55
C VAL A 55 -23.74 3.12 10.29
N VAL A 56 -24.81 2.32 10.35
CA VAL A 56 -25.30 1.37 9.32
C VAL A 56 -25.59 2.02 7.95
N THR A 57 -25.43 3.34 7.82
CA THR A 57 -25.90 4.13 6.68
C THR A 57 -24.85 4.45 5.62
N SER A 58 -23.57 4.12 5.83
CA SER A 58 -22.55 4.35 4.79
C SER A 58 -21.66 3.13 4.57
N GLY A 59 -21.34 2.87 3.30
CA GLY A 59 -20.53 1.74 2.87
C GLY A 59 -19.14 1.74 3.51
N SER A 60 -18.46 0.59 3.43
CA SER A 60 -17.11 0.43 3.99
C SER A 60 -16.17 1.54 3.52
N THR A 61 -15.47 2.15 4.47
CA THR A 61 -14.48 3.19 4.18
C THR A 61 -13.08 2.60 4.30
N THR A 62 -12.30 2.68 3.24
CA THR A 62 -10.88 2.36 3.26
C THR A 62 -10.13 3.51 3.91
N GLN A 63 -9.55 3.28 5.10
CA GLN A 63 -8.76 4.29 5.81
C GLN A 63 -7.31 3.81 5.98
N PRO A 64 -6.30 4.63 5.63
CA PRO A 64 -4.91 4.32 5.93
C PRO A 64 -4.73 4.35 7.46
N PHE A 65 -4.09 3.32 8.02
CA PHE A 65 -3.88 3.20 9.47
C PHE A 65 -2.41 3.07 9.87
N LEU A 66 -1.53 2.71 8.92
CA LEU A 66 -0.10 2.56 9.18
C LEU A 66 0.73 3.00 7.97
N GLN A 67 1.82 3.69 8.22
CA GLN A 67 2.84 4.01 7.23
C GLN A 67 4.08 3.16 7.50
N LEU A 68 4.54 2.44 6.49
CA LEU A 68 5.84 1.77 6.51
C LEU A 68 6.84 2.58 5.70
N ILE A 69 7.98 2.89 6.31
CA ILE A 69 9.08 3.60 5.68
C ILE A 69 10.30 2.69 5.68
N MET A 70 10.86 2.44 4.50
CA MET A 70 11.99 1.53 4.32
C MET A 70 12.94 2.01 3.22
N PRO A 71 14.22 1.61 3.24
CA PRO A 71 15.13 1.94 2.16
C PRO A 71 14.74 1.21 0.88
N THR A 72 15.06 1.76 -0.28
CA THR A 72 14.78 1.13 -1.59
C THR A 72 15.41 -0.27 -1.69
N SER A 73 16.58 -0.49 -1.10
CA SER A 73 17.21 -1.81 -1.02
C SER A 73 16.39 -2.81 -0.17
N GLY A 74 15.86 -2.38 0.97
CA GLY A 74 14.99 -3.19 1.82
C GLY A 74 13.66 -3.51 1.12
N TYR A 75 13.09 -2.53 0.43
CA TYR A 75 11.90 -2.75 -0.40
C TYR A 75 12.14 -3.80 -1.49
N LEU A 76 13.27 -3.74 -2.20
CA LEU A 76 13.62 -4.72 -3.23
C LEU A 76 13.75 -6.14 -2.63
N GLN A 77 14.39 -6.28 -1.48
CA GLN A 77 14.50 -7.57 -0.79
C GLN A 77 13.13 -8.11 -0.37
N MET A 78 12.26 -7.24 0.16
CA MET A 78 10.88 -7.60 0.51
C MET A 78 10.09 -8.06 -0.72
N ALA A 79 10.19 -7.35 -1.85
CA ALA A 79 9.53 -7.73 -3.09
C ALA A 79 10.01 -9.11 -3.60
N MET A 80 11.32 -9.37 -3.54
CA MET A 80 11.88 -10.67 -3.92
C MET A 80 11.42 -11.80 -2.99
N PHE A 81 11.34 -11.54 -1.69
CA PHE A 81 10.80 -12.51 -0.72
C PHE A 81 9.35 -12.89 -1.08
N PHE A 82 8.48 -11.91 -1.32
CA PHE A 82 7.09 -12.19 -1.69
C PHE A 82 6.97 -12.90 -3.04
N ASN A 83 7.81 -12.56 -4.02
CA ASN A 83 7.85 -13.30 -5.28
C ASN A 83 8.16 -14.80 -5.02
N LYS A 84 9.12 -15.09 -4.14
CA LYS A 84 9.45 -16.47 -3.78
C LYS A 84 8.31 -17.20 -3.08
N VAL A 85 7.56 -16.51 -2.22
CA VAL A 85 6.36 -17.06 -1.58
C VAL A 85 5.30 -17.41 -2.63
N ILE A 86 5.06 -16.52 -3.60
CA ILE A 86 4.08 -16.75 -4.67
C ILE A 86 4.46 -17.97 -5.51
N GLU A 87 5.73 -18.13 -5.89
CA GLU A 87 6.22 -19.34 -6.56
C GLU A 87 5.88 -20.61 -5.77
N GLY A 88 6.05 -20.57 -4.45
CA GLY A 88 5.69 -21.67 -3.56
C GLY A 88 4.17 -21.94 -3.53
N LEU A 89 3.34 -20.89 -3.53
CA LEU A 89 1.89 -21.03 -3.56
C LEU A 89 1.40 -21.65 -4.88
N LEU A 90 1.97 -21.25 -6.01
CA LEU A 90 1.69 -21.84 -7.33
C LEU A 90 2.12 -23.31 -7.38
N ALA A 91 3.34 -23.62 -6.92
CA ALA A 91 3.86 -24.99 -6.91
C ALA A 91 2.98 -25.94 -6.07
N ASN A 92 2.44 -25.44 -4.95
CA ASN A 92 1.54 -26.20 -4.08
C ASN A 92 0.06 -26.11 -4.49
N LYS A 93 -0.27 -25.43 -5.60
CA LYS A 93 -1.63 -25.24 -6.11
C LYS A 93 -2.59 -24.57 -5.12
N PHE A 94 -2.07 -23.75 -4.21
CA PHE A 94 -2.91 -22.91 -3.34
C PHE A 94 -3.52 -21.73 -4.10
N ILE A 95 -2.89 -21.33 -5.20
CA ILE A 95 -3.41 -20.37 -6.17
C ILE A 95 -3.21 -20.95 -7.58
N SER A 96 -4.07 -20.57 -8.52
CA SER A 96 -3.94 -20.96 -9.92
C SER A 96 -3.08 -19.96 -10.71
N GLN A 97 -2.61 -20.39 -11.88
CA GLN A 97 -1.85 -19.52 -12.78
C GLN A 97 -2.73 -18.36 -13.27
N GLU A 98 -4.02 -18.63 -13.54
CA GLU A 98 -4.98 -17.62 -13.98
C GLU A 98 -5.17 -16.52 -12.91
N GLN A 99 -5.28 -16.90 -11.63
CA GLN A 99 -5.37 -15.93 -10.52
C GLN A 99 -4.12 -15.06 -10.41
N TYR A 100 -2.94 -15.65 -10.62
CA TYR A 100 -1.68 -14.91 -10.60
C TYR A 100 -1.58 -13.94 -11.79
N ASP A 101 -1.94 -14.37 -13.00
CA ASP A 101 -1.89 -13.54 -14.20
C ASP A 101 -2.89 -12.38 -14.13
N GLU A 102 -4.09 -12.63 -13.60
CA GLU A 102 -5.08 -11.59 -13.31
C GLU A 102 -4.55 -10.55 -12.32
N ALA A 103 -3.89 -11.01 -11.24
CA ALA A 103 -3.26 -10.11 -10.27
C ALA A 103 -2.14 -9.26 -10.90
N LYS A 104 -1.29 -9.83 -11.76
CA LYS A 104 -0.26 -9.05 -12.49
C LYS A 104 -0.87 -7.99 -13.39
N LYS A 105 -1.93 -8.34 -14.11
CA LYS A 105 -2.66 -7.40 -14.98
C LYS A 105 -3.24 -6.24 -14.17
N ASN A 106 -3.89 -6.53 -13.04
CA ASN A 106 -4.46 -5.51 -12.15
C ASN A 106 -3.39 -4.60 -11.52
N ALA A 107 -2.19 -5.13 -11.30
CA ALA A 107 -1.04 -4.36 -10.81
C ALA A 107 -0.36 -3.52 -11.91
N GLY A 108 -0.80 -3.58 -13.17
CA GLY A 108 -0.17 -2.87 -14.29
C GLY A 108 1.19 -3.44 -14.69
N ILE A 109 1.50 -4.68 -14.28
CA ILE A 109 2.74 -5.37 -14.64
C ILE A 109 2.52 -6.07 -15.98
N SER A 110 2.80 -5.36 -17.08
CA SER A 110 2.88 -5.98 -18.41
C SER A 110 4.16 -6.83 -18.50
N ASN A 111 4.04 -8.06 -19.03
CA ASN A 111 5.21 -8.81 -19.44
C ASN A 111 5.94 -8.02 -20.56
N PRO A 112 7.28 -7.98 -20.57
CA PRO A 112 8.04 -7.46 -21.70
C PRO A 112 7.74 -8.22 -23.00
#